data_AF-A0ABD5DW28-F1
#
_entry.id   AF-A0ABD5DW28-F1
#
_cell.length_a   1.000
_cell.length_b   1.000
_cell.length_c   1.000
_cell.angle_alpha   90.00
_cell.angle_beta   90.00
_cell.angle_gamma   90.00
#
_symmetry.space_group_name_H-M   'P 1'
#
loop_
_entity.id
_entity.type
_entity.pdbx_description
1 polymer ?
#
loop_
_entity_poly.entity_id
_entity_poly.type
_entity_poly.pdbx_seq_one_letter_code
_entity_poly.pdbx_strand_id
1 'polypeptide(L)'
;QQLRQLIQLNTLPELEQHRAQRILRDINQHHRHKFAHFDEGFVERLLNHPEVPELIRTSPLTQREWQVLGLIYSGYSNEQIAGELDVAATTIKTHIRNLYQKLGVAHRQDAVQ
;
A
#
# COMPACT_ATOMS: atom_id res chain seq x y z
N GLN A 1 -3.70 -6.68 -6.72
CA GLN A 1 -3.61 -7.79 -7.70
C GLN A 1 -4.36 -7.52 -9.02
N GLN A 2 -5.41 -6.70 -9.02
CA GLN A 2 -6.26 -6.42 -10.21
C GLN A 2 -5.55 -5.73 -11.40
N LEU A 3 -4.57 -4.84 -11.17
CA LEU A 3 -3.89 -4.13 -12.26
C LEU A 3 -3.03 -5.07 -13.14
N ARG A 4 -2.41 -6.08 -12.52
CA ARG A 4 -1.68 -7.15 -13.21
C ARG A 4 -2.62 -7.98 -14.09
N GLN A 5 -3.85 -8.20 -13.62
CA GLN A 5 -4.90 -8.92 -14.33
C GLN A 5 -5.41 -8.13 -15.55
N LEU A 6 -5.62 -6.81 -15.41
CA LEU A 6 -6.07 -5.95 -16.51
C LEU A 6 -5.04 -5.80 -17.64
N ILE A 7 -3.74 -5.82 -17.31
CA ILE A 7 -2.65 -5.84 -18.29
C ILE A 7 -2.56 -7.20 -19.01
N GLN A 8 -2.83 -8.32 -18.30
CA GLN A 8 -2.85 -9.66 -18.90
C GLN A 8 -4.07 -9.92 -19.79
N LEU A 9 -5.20 -9.23 -19.54
CA LEU A 9 -6.44 -9.38 -20.31
C LEU A 9 -6.48 -8.49 -21.57
N ASN A 10 -5.48 -7.65 -21.80
CA ASN A 10 -5.35 -6.78 -22.97
C ASN A 10 -6.56 -5.84 -23.22
N THR A 11 -7.27 -5.45 -22.16
CA THR A 11 -8.50 -4.64 -22.24
C THR A 11 -8.25 -3.13 -22.26
N LEU A 12 -7.01 -2.70 -22.04
CA LEU A 12 -6.62 -1.29 -22.06
C LEU A 12 -5.97 -0.93 -23.40
N PRO A 13 -6.22 0.27 -23.97
CA PRO A 13 -5.51 0.75 -25.15
C PRO A 13 -3.99 0.74 -24.93
N GLU A 14 -3.20 0.40 -25.96
CA GLU A 14 -1.73 0.24 -25.88
C GLU A 14 -1.02 1.41 -25.19
N LEU A 15 -1.53 2.63 -25.41
CA LEU A 15 -0.97 3.84 -24.81
C LEU A 15 -1.11 3.86 -23.29
N GLU A 16 -2.23 3.37 -22.74
CA GLU A 16 -2.46 3.31 -21.30
C GLU A 16 -1.69 2.17 -20.65
N GLN A 17 -1.51 1.05 -21.36
CA GLN A 17 -0.64 -0.03 -20.91
C GLN A 17 0.81 0.43 -20.81
N HIS A 18 1.30 1.18 -21.81
CA HIS A 18 2.66 1.70 -21.81
C HIS A 18 2.88 2.73 -20.70
N ARG A 19 1.90 3.59 -20.42
CA ARG A 19 1.96 4.56 -19.31
C ARG A 19 1.97 3.86 -17.95
N ALA A 20 1.06 2.91 -17.73
CA ALA A 20 1.01 2.11 -16.50
C ALA A 20 2.31 1.32 -16.29
N GLN A 21 2.86 0.72 -17.35
CA GLN A 21 4.15 0.00 -17.29
C GLN A 21 5.32 0.93 -17.00
N ARG A 22 5.34 2.16 -17.54
CA ARG A 22 6.38 3.14 -17.25
C ARG A 22 6.33 3.61 -15.80
N ILE A 23 5.16 3.94 -15.29
CA ILE A 23 4.95 4.32 -13.88
C ILE A 23 5.39 3.17 -12.97
N LEU A 24 4.99 1.94 -13.28
CA LEU A 24 5.42 0.76 -12.53
C LEU A 24 6.93 0.56 -12.62
N ARG A 25 7.57 0.79 -13.77
CA ARG A 25 9.03 0.67 -13.90
C ARG A 25 9.76 1.76 -13.12
N ASP A 26 9.29 3.00 -13.14
CA ASP A 26 9.92 4.12 -12.44
C ASP A 26 9.80 3.95 -10.91
N ILE A 27 8.65 3.44 -10.45
CA ILE A 27 8.45 2.99 -9.07
C ILE A 27 9.42 1.83 -8.76
N ASN A 28 9.50 0.82 -9.62
CA ASN A 28 10.36 -0.36 -9.41
C ASN A 28 11.87 -0.12 -9.60
N GLN A 29 12.32 0.93 -10.29
CA GLN A 29 13.76 1.22 -10.44
C GLN A 29 14.42 1.62 -9.13
N HIS A 30 13.63 2.07 -8.14
CA HIS A 30 14.06 2.27 -6.76
C HIS A 30 14.00 0.97 -5.91
N HIS A 31 13.46 -0.14 -6.44
CA HIS A 31 13.12 -1.37 -5.71
C HIS A 31 14.23 -2.45 -5.67
N ARG A 32 15.52 -2.11 -5.59
CA ARG A 32 16.53 -3.15 -5.31
C ARG A 32 16.67 -3.53 -3.84
N HIS A 33 15.94 -2.87 -2.93
CA HIS A 33 15.69 -3.36 -1.57
C HIS A 33 14.19 -3.22 -1.24
N LYS A 34 13.40 -4.27 -1.54
CA LYS A 34 12.05 -4.56 -1.02
C LYS A 34 11.10 -3.34 -0.90
N PHE A 35 10.35 -3.04 -1.97
CA PHE A 35 9.11 -2.23 -1.97
C PHE A 35 9.03 -1.11 -0.92
N ALA A 36 9.61 0.04 -1.27
CA ALA A 36 9.41 1.38 -0.73
C ALA A 36 8.77 1.45 0.66
N HIS A 37 9.51 1.95 1.65
CA HIS A 37 8.94 2.40 2.92
C HIS A 37 7.69 3.26 2.61
N PHE A 38 6.50 2.77 2.99
CA PHE A 38 5.27 3.55 2.98
C PHE A 38 5.38 4.55 4.13
N ASP A 39 6.29 5.50 3.97
CA ASP A 39 6.48 6.60 4.90
C ASP A 39 5.39 7.66 4.70
N GLU A 40 5.42 8.67 5.55
CA GLU A 40 4.40 9.71 5.57
C GLU A 40 4.33 10.45 4.23
N GLY A 41 5.49 10.82 3.68
CA GLY A 41 5.60 11.58 2.44
C GLY A 41 5.26 10.77 1.19
N PHE A 42 5.47 9.46 1.19
CA PHE A 42 4.98 8.59 0.11
C PHE A 42 3.45 8.49 0.15
N VAL A 43 2.85 8.22 1.32
CA VAL A 43 1.39 8.09 1.43
C VAL A 43 0.69 9.40 1.09
N GLU A 44 1.23 10.54 1.54
CA GLU A 44 0.70 11.85 1.19
C GLU A 44 0.74 12.09 -0.33
N ARG A 45 1.87 11.81 -0.97
CA ARG A 45 1.99 11.94 -2.44
C ARG A 45 1.06 10.98 -3.17
N LEU A 46 0.92 9.74 -2.69
CA LEU A 46 0.02 8.74 -3.27
C LEU A 46 -1.43 9.24 -3.23
N LEU A 47 -1.92 9.63 -2.06
CA LEU A 47 -3.31 10.09 -1.90
C LEU A 47 -3.62 11.32 -2.76
N ASN A 48 -2.63 12.20 -2.96
CA ASN A 48 -2.75 13.41 -3.79
C ASN A 48 -2.42 13.20 -5.28
N HIS A 49 -1.99 12.01 -5.69
CA HIS A 49 -1.56 11.77 -7.08
C HIS A 49 -2.77 11.64 -8.02
N PRO A 50 -2.82 12.33 -9.18
CA PRO A 50 -4.00 12.43 -10.05
C PRO A 50 -4.52 11.09 -10.60
N GLU A 51 -3.64 10.09 -10.76
CA GLU A 51 -3.99 8.76 -11.29
C GLU A 51 -4.34 7.71 -10.21
N VAL A 52 -4.36 8.07 -8.93
CA VAL A 52 -4.74 7.13 -7.86
C VAL A 52 -6.25 6.90 -7.85
N PRO A 53 -6.72 5.63 -7.75
CA PRO A 53 -8.14 5.31 -7.76
C PRO A 53 -8.92 6.04 -6.66
N GLU A 54 -10.13 6.50 -6.98
CA GLU A 54 -10.96 7.26 -6.05
C GLU A 54 -11.29 6.49 -4.76
N LEU A 55 -11.40 5.15 -4.84
CA LEU A 55 -11.62 4.30 -3.67
C LEU A 55 -10.48 4.38 -2.65
N ILE A 56 -9.25 4.62 -3.11
CA ILE A 56 -8.06 4.74 -2.25
C ILE A 56 -8.06 6.11 -1.59
N ARG A 57 -8.42 7.16 -2.34
CA ARG A 57 -8.52 8.54 -1.83
C ARG A 57 -9.64 8.73 -0.82
N THR A 58 -10.78 8.10 -1.08
CA THR A 58 -11.98 8.13 -0.22
C THR A 58 -12.03 6.95 0.75
N SER A 59 -10.94 6.20 0.85
CA SER A 59 -10.83 5.08 1.77
C SER A 59 -11.06 5.53 3.22
N PRO A 60 -11.71 4.71 4.07
CA PRO A 60 -11.83 5.01 5.49
C PRO A 60 -10.49 4.91 6.24
N LEU A 61 -9.43 4.38 5.60
CA LEU A 61 -8.11 4.25 6.19
C LEU A 61 -7.43 5.61 6.35
N THR A 62 -6.91 5.85 7.55
CA THR A 62 -6.04 6.97 7.84
C THR A 62 -4.68 6.75 7.19
N GLN A 63 -3.91 7.84 7.03
CA GLN A 63 -2.53 7.77 6.56
C GLN A 63 -1.69 6.76 7.36
N ARG A 64 -1.81 6.77 8.69
CA ARG A 64 -1.08 5.82 9.55
C ARG A 64 -1.47 4.37 9.29
N GLU A 65 -2.75 4.09 9.06
CA GLU A 65 -3.22 2.76 8.69
C GLU A 65 -2.71 2.32 7.32
N TRP A 66 -2.59 3.24 6.35
CA TRP A 66 -1.94 2.99 5.06
C TRP A 66 -0.46 2.62 5.20
N GLN A 67 0.29 3.35 6.05
CA GLN A 67 1.69 3.04 6.34
C GLN A 67 1.83 1.64 6.94
N VAL A 68 1.01 1.32 7.95
CA VAL A 68 0.99 0.00 8.59
C VAL A 68 0.64 -1.10 7.57
N LEU A 69 -0.39 -0.89 6.75
CA LEU A 69 -0.80 -1.86 5.73
C LEU A 69 0.32 -2.15 4.72
N GLY A 70 1.02 -1.10 4.26
CA GLY A 70 2.16 -1.25 3.35
C GLY A 70 3.29 -2.07 3.97
N LEU A 71 3.65 -1.80 5.23
CA LEU A 71 4.67 -2.57 5.94
C LEU A 71 4.24 -4.01 6.22
N ILE A 72 2.93 -4.25 6.47
CA ILE A 72 2.38 -5.60 6.59
C ILE A 72 2.56 -6.37 5.28
N TYR A 73 2.22 -5.74 4.15
CA TYR A 73 2.39 -6.29 2.81
C TYR A 73 3.87 -6.61 2.50
N SER A 74 4.79 -5.77 2.97
CA SER A 74 6.24 -5.99 2.86
C SER A 74 6.79 -7.07 3.82
N GLY A 75 5.94 -7.69 4.64
CA GLY A 75 6.29 -8.81 5.52
C GLY A 75 6.87 -8.43 6.89
N TYR A 76 6.76 -7.17 7.31
CA TYR A 76 7.35 -6.69 8.56
C TYR A 76 6.56 -7.19 9.78
N SER A 77 7.23 -7.70 10.82
CA SER A 77 6.59 -8.01 12.10
C SER A 77 6.10 -6.75 12.81
N ASN A 78 5.20 -6.88 13.79
CA ASN A 78 4.70 -5.71 14.53
C ASN A 78 5.82 -4.93 15.24
N GLU A 79 6.88 -5.61 15.69
CA GLU A 79 8.04 -4.98 16.30
C GLU A 79 8.89 -4.23 15.27
N GLN A 80 9.06 -4.80 14.08
CA GLN A 80 9.75 -4.12 12.99
C GLN A 80 8.96 -2.89 12.53
N ILE A 81 7.65 -3.00 12.37
CA ILE A 81 6.77 -1.86 12.06
C ILE A 81 6.88 -0.77 13.13
N ALA A 82 6.94 -1.15 14.40
CA ALA A 82 7.08 -0.22 15.51
C ALA A 82 8.41 0.55 15.43
N GLY A 83 9.51 -0.13 15.12
CA GLY A 83 10.82 0.49 14.91
C GLY A 83 10.86 1.41 13.68
N GLU A 84 10.30 0.99 12.56
CA GLU A 84 10.23 1.79 11.31
C GLU A 84 9.43 3.09 11.49
N LEU A 85 8.39 3.02 12.33
CA LEU A 85 7.45 4.12 12.51
C LEU A 85 7.70 4.93 13.79
N ASP A 86 8.81 4.66 14.50
CA ASP A 86 9.24 5.26 15.76
C ASP A 86 8.13 5.35 16.83
N VAL A 87 7.44 4.23 17.06
CA VAL A 87 6.37 4.12 18.06
C VAL A 87 6.45 2.81 18.84
N ALA A 88 5.74 2.73 19.96
CA ALA A 88 5.63 1.49 20.72
C ALA A 88 4.86 0.40 19.94
N ALA A 89 5.24 -0.86 20.14
CA ALA A 89 4.55 -2.01 19.53
C ALA A 89 3.07 -2.12 19.93
N THR A 90 2.68 -1.61 21.11
CA THR A 90 1.28 -1.51 21.54
C THR A 90 0.48 -0.55 20.65
N THR A 91 1.07 0.56 20.24
CA THR A 91 0.47 1.51 19.30
C THR A 91 0.23 0.86 17.93
N ILE A 92 1.19 0.06 17.43
CA ILE A 92 1.02 -0.71 16.20
C ILE A 92 -0.11 -1.73 16.33
N LYS A 93 -0.22 -2.45 17.46
CA LYS A 93 -1.35 -3.37 17.67
C LYS A 93 -2.70 -2.65 17.59
N THR A 94 -2.81 -1.43 18.14
CA THR A 94 -4.01 -0.61 18.04
C THR A 94 -4.30 -0.21 16.59
N HIS A 95 -3.30 0.26 15.85
CA HIS A 95 -3.47 0.61 14.43
C HIS A 95 -3.90 -0.61 13.59
N ILE A 96 -3.30 -1.78 13.82
CA ILE A 96 -3.66 -3.03 13.12
C ILE A 96 -5.10 -3.43 13.43
N ARG A 97 -5.53 -3.34 14.69
CA ARG A 97 -6.91 -3.65 15.07
C ARG A 97 -7.90 -2.75 14.34
N ASN A 98 -7.67 -1.45 14.35
CA ASN A 98 -8.55 -0.48 13.69
C ASN A 98 -8.54 -0.67 12.16
N LEU A 99 -7.37 -0.90 11.57
CA LEU A 99 -7.20 -1.26 10.17
C LEU A 99 -8.06 -2.48 9.80
N TYR A 100 -7.96 -3.56 10.57
CA TYR A 100 -8.73 -4.79 10.31
C TYR A 100 -10.23 -4.57 10.44
N GLN A 101 -10.66 -3.80 11.44
CA GLN A 101 -12.07 -3.41 11.59
C GLN A 101 -12.58 -2.62 10.37
N LYS A 102 -11.79 -1.69 9.84
CA LYS A 102 -12.15 -0.89 8.66
C LYS A 102 -12.15 -1.71 7.37
N LEU A 103 -11.24 -2.68 7.25
CA LEU A 103 -11.17 -3.60 6.11
C LEU A 103 -12.18 -4.75 6.20
N GLY A 104 -12.81 -4.96 7.37
CA GLY A 104 -13.73 -6.08 7.59
C GLY A 104 -13.02 -7.44 7.62
N VAL A 105 -11.74 -7.48 8.00
CA VAL A 105 -10.93 -8.70 8.05
C VAL A 105 -10.58 -9.09 9.47
N ALA A 106 -10.24 -10.36 9.70
CA ALA A 106 -9.86 -10.88 11.00
C ALA A 106 -8.38 -11.26 11.07
N HIS A 107 -7.78 -11.65 9.95
CA HIS A 107 -6.41 -12.14 9.91
C HIS A 107 -5.49 -11.26 9.08
N ARG A 108 -4.20 -11.33 9.45
CA ARG A 108 -3.14 -10.57 8.81
C ARG A 108 -2.98 -10.88 7.32
N GLN A 109 -3.15 -12.14 6.95
CA GLN A 109 -3.07 -12.57 5.55
C GLN A 109 -4.21 -11.97 4.74
N ASP A 110 -5.42 -11.95 5.29
CA ASP A 110 -6.61 -11.37 4.65
C ASP A 110 -6.44 -9.87 4.35
N ALA A 111 -5.65 -9.16 5.17
CA ALA A 111 -5.39 -7.73 4.95
C ALA A 111 -4.52 -7.46 3.71
N VAL A 112 -3.83 -8.47 3.16
CA VAL A 112 -2.84 -8.30 2.08
C VAL A 112 -3.11 -9.15 0.83
N GLN A 113 -4.18 -9.94 0.81
CA GLN A 113 -4.59 -10.75 -0.34
C GLN A 113 -5.44 -9.94 -1.33
#